data_AF-A0A3N5XJK0-F1
#
_entry.id   AF-A0A3N5XJK0-F1
#
_cell.length_a   1.000
_cell.length_b   1.000
_cell.length_c   1.000
_cell.angle_alpha   90.00
_cell.angle_beta   90.00
_cell.angle_gamma   90.00
#
_symmetry.space_group_name_H-M   'P 1'
#
loop_
_entity.id
_entity.type
_entity.pdbx_description
1 polymer ?
#
loop_
_entity_poly.entity_id
_entity_poly.type
_entity_poly.pdbx_seq_one_letter_code
_entity_poly.pdbx_strand_id
1 'polypeptide(L)'
;MKIGNNELRITPSTFDEAIDLKDAVEEAINKGNLNLDLSSIKDVSDGEDGEDKGPLSSVSNETVTSFVKTLLSVDMSKKVRNCLFVCAERAVVGTEKINKDFFEKVGNREYYYEIMFEIMKVNISPFFKGLFSRLLTTDMAGVVKNFLKRK
;
A
#
# COMPACT_ATOMS: atom_id res chain seq x y z
N MET A 1 -3.69 -6.18 13.26
CA MET A 1 -4.55 -4.99 13.36
C MET A 1 -5.81 -5.35 14.13
N LYS A 2 -6.38 -4.45 14.94
CA LYS A 2 -7.68 -4.68 15.60
C LYS A 2 -8.80 -3.99 14.82
N ILE A 3 -9.91 -4.69 14.63
CA ILE A 3 -11.14 -4.19 14.01
C ILE A 3 -12.23 -4.31 15.09
N GLY A 4 -12.61 -3.18 15.68
CA GLY A 4 -13.38 -3.16 16.92
C GLY A 4 -12.65 -3.94 18.03
N ASN A 5 -13.34 -4.95 18.59
CA ASN A 5 -12.77 -5.83 19.63
C ASN A 5 -12.05 -7.07 19.08
N ASN A 6 -12.04 -7.27 17.76
CA ASN A 6 -11.53 -8.49 17.13
C ASN A 6 -10.19 -8.27 16.43
N GLU A 7 -9.40 -9.33 16.29
CA GLU A 7 -8.13 -9.31 15.57
C GLU A 7 -8.35 -9.62 14.07
N LEU A 8 -7.76 -8.79 13.20
CA LEU A 8 -7.65 -9.05 11.77
C LEU A 8 -6.45 -9.95 11.51
N ARG A 9 -6.70 -11.12 10.92
CA ARG A 9 -5.69 -12.09 10.50
C ARG A 9 -5.74 -12.23 8.99
N ILE A 10 -4.61 -12.00 8.33
CA ILE A 10 -4.48 -12.05 6.87
C ILE A 10 -3.46 -13.13 6.54
N THR A 11 -3.90 -14.14 5.78
CA THR A 11 -2.99 -15.10 5.16
C THR A 11 -2.57 -14.55 3.79
N PRO A 12 -1.26 -14.48 3.47
CA PRO A 12 -0.82 -14.05 2.14
C PRO A 12 -1.48 -14.90 1.05
N SER A 13 -1.81 -14.25 -0.06
CA SER A 13 -2.39 -14.91 -1.23
C SER A 13 -1.35 -15.71 -1.98
N THR A 14 -1.81 -16.51 -2.94
CA THR A 14 -0.89 -17.17 -3.87
C THR A 14 -0.17 -16.12 -4.72
N PHE A 15 0.96 -16.52 -5.30
CA PHE A 15 1.76 -15.62 -6.14
C PHE A 15 0.94 -15.05 -7.31
N ASP A 16 0.14 -15.88 -7.97
CA ASP A 16 -0.66 -15.48 -9.13
C ASP A 16 -1.71 -14.43 -8.75
N GLU A 17 -2.45 -14.64 -7.66
CA GLU A 17 -3.44 -13.66 -7.17
C GLU A 17 -2.78 -12.34 -6.72
N ALA A 18 -1.60 -12.43 -6.10
CA ALA A 18 -0.86 -11.26 -5.67
C ALA A 18 -0.30 -10.46 -6.87
N ILE A 19 0.12 -11.14 -7.95
CA ILE A 19 0.49 -10.50 -9.22
C ILE A 19 -0.72 -9.86 -9.87
N ASP A 20 -1.86 -10.55 -9.95
CA ASP A 20 -3.07 -10.01 -10.56
C ASP A 20 -3.51 -8.73 -9.85
N LEU A 21 -3.41 -8.71 -8.52
CA LEU A 21 -3.69 -7.52 -7.72
C LEU A 21 -2.68 -6.39 -8.00
N LYS A 22 -1.38 -6.68 -8.02
CA LYS A 22 -0.33 -5.69 -8.35
C LYS A 22 -0.60 -5.06 -9.71
N ASP A 23 -0.82 -5.89 -10.73
CA ASP A 23 -1.00 -5.44 -12.12
C ASP A 23 -2.30 -4.64 -12.27
N ALA A 24 -3.37 -5.03 -11.55
CA ALA A 24 -4.60 -4.24 -11.50
C ALA A 24 -4.41 -2.86 -10.86
N VAL A 25 -3.58 -2.78 -9.79
CA VAL A 25 -3.25 -1.52 -9.12
C VAL A 25 -2.41 -0.63 -10.04
N GLU A 26 -1.36 -1.18 -10.66
CA GLU A 26 -0.53 -0.45 -11.63
C GLU A 26 -1.36 0.07 -12.81
N GLU A 27 -2.26 -0.74 -13.35
CA GLU A 27 -3.18 -0.33 -14.40
C GLU A 27 -4.08 0.83 -13.94
N ALA A 28 -4.62 0.77 -12.72
CA ALA A 28 -5.48 1.81 -12.17
C ALA A 28 -4.72 3.13 -11.93
N ILE A 29 -3.49 3.05 -11.45
CA ILE A 29 -2.59 4.20 -11.25
C ILE A 29 -2.26 4.85 -12.60
N ASN A 30 -1.87 4.05 -13.59
CA ASN A 30 -1.49 4.54 -14.91
C ASN A 30 -2.68 5.20 -15.64
N LYS A 31 -3.88 4.63 -15.53
CA LYS A 31 -5.12 5.24 -16.06
C LYS A 31 -5.49 6.55 -15.37
N GLY A 32 -5.06 6.73 -14.12
CA GLY A 32 -5.25 7.96 -13.35
C GLY A 32 -4.41 9.14 -13.84
N ASN A 33 -3.52 8.95 -14.85
CA ASN A 33 -2.58 9.96 -15.34
C ASN A 33 -1.72 10.58 -14.22
N LEU A 34 -1.29 9.77 -13.25
CA LEU A 34 -0.50 10.23 -12.13
C LEU A 34 0.96 9.84 -12.33
N ASN A 35 1.79 10.86 -12.51
CA ASN A 35 3.23 10.74 -12.33
C ASN A 35 3.48 10.63 -10.82
N LEU A 36 3.44 9.40 -10.30
CA LEU A 36 3.81 9.12 -8.92
C LEU A 36 5.30 9.33 -8.80
N ASP A 37 5.70 10.56 -8.50
CA ASP A 37 7.08 10.86 -8.15
C ASP A 37 7.38 10.29 -6.76
N LEU A 38 7.71 8.99 -6.74
CA LEU A 38 8.10 8.21 -5.55
C LEU A 38 9.33 8.80 -4.84
N SER A 39 10.09 9.71 -5.48
CA SER A 39 11.21 10.42 -4.85
C SER A 39 10.78 11.41 -3.76
N SER A 40 9.50 11.80 -3.75
CA SER A 40 8.94 12.73 -2.77
C SER A 40 8.48 12.05 -1.47
N ILE A 41 8.41 10.72 -1.43
CA ILE A 41 8.17 9.96 -0.20
C ILE A 41 9.54 9.72 0.45
N LYS A 42 10.00 10.67 1.27
CA LYS A 42 11.14 10.41 2.15
C LYS A 42 10.71 9.40 3.21
N ASP A 43 11.48 8.31 3.30
CA ASP A 43 11.40 7.33 4.38
C ASP A 43 11.36 8.06 5.74
N VAL A 44 10.29 7.83 6.50
CA VAL A 44 10.29 8.06 7.94
C VAL A 44 11.07 6.88 8.52
N SER A 45 12.39 7.03 8.60
CA SER A 45 13.21 6.20 9.48
C SER A 45 12.77 6.45 10.92
N ASP A 46 12.46 5.37 11.62
CA ASP A 46 12.13 5.32 13.04
C ASP A 46 13.00 6.28 13.87
N GLY A 47 12.37 7.33 14.40
CA GLY A 47 12.95 8.23 15.38
C GLY A 47 11.97 8.33 16.54
N GLU A 48 12.33 7.67 17.64
CA GLU A 48 11.75 7.92 18.96
C GLU A 48 11.89 9.42 19.26
N ASP A 49 10.76 10.13 19.38
CA ASP A 49 10.49 11.08 20.46
C ASP A 49 9.17 11.82 20.19
N GLY A 50 8.38 11.94 21.25
CA GLY A 50 6.97 12.28 21.19
C GLY A 50 6.65 13.67 20.61
N GLU A 51 5.80 13.68 19.59
CA GLU A 51 4.61 14.51 19.49
C GLU A 51 3.79 13.96 18.33
N ASP A 52 2.52 13.66 18.61
CA ASP A 52 1.57 12.99 17.72
C ASP A 52 1.23 13.88 16.51
N LYS A 53 2.11 13.87 15.51
CA LYS A 53 1.84 14.36 14.16
C LYS A 53 2.12 13.21 13.22
N GLY A 54 1.05 12.52 12.83
CA GLY A 54 1.10 11.45 11.86
C GLY A 54 1.91 11.85 10.59
N PRO A 55 2.34 10.85 9.80
CA PRO A 55 3.34 10.97 8.72
C PRO A 55 2.94 11.89 7.55
N LEU A 56 1.86 12.67 7.69
CA LEU A 56 1.28 13.55 6.68
C LEU A 56 1.65 15.04 6.87
N SER A 57 2.43 15.39 7.89
CA SER A 57 2.70 16.81 8.23
C SER A 57 3.76 17.51 7.36
N SER A 58 4.47 16.78 6.49
CA SER A 58 5.54 17.32 5.63
C SER A 58 5.32 17.08 4.12
N VAL A 59 4.09 16.75 3.72
CA VAL A 59 3.74 16.49 2.33
C VAL A 59 3.23 17.79 1.68
N SER A 60 3.87 18.24 0.60
CA SER A 60 3.41 19.42 -0.16
C SER A 60 1.97 19.21 -0.63
N ASN A 61 1.18 20.30 -0.73
CA ASN A 61 -0.22 20.24 -1.19
C ASN A 61 -0.38 19.52 -2.56
N GLU A 62 0.66 19.57 -3.40
CA GLU A 62 0.69 18.89 -4.70
C GLU A 62 0.88 17.37 -4.57
N THR A 63 1.75 16.91 -3.66
CA THR A 63 1.94 15.48 -3.37
C THR A 63 0.72 14.89 -2.67
N VAL A 64 0.06 15.64 -1.76
CA VAL A 64 -1.22 15.21 -1.15
C VAL A 64 -2.31 15.06 -2.22
N THR A 65 -2.42 16.02 -3.13
CA THR A 65 -3.41 15.96 -4.22
C THR A 65 -3.17 14.78 -5.16
N SER A 66 -1.90 14.47 -5.45
CA SER A 66 -1.53 13.34 -6.31
C SER A 66 -1.76 11.99 -5.63
N PHE A 67 -1.46 11.89 -4.33
CA PHE A 67 -1.71 10.70 -3.53
C PHE A 67 -3.21 10.41 -3.40
N VAL A 68 -4.03 11.43 -3.11
CA VAL A 68 -5.49 11.30 -3.03
C VAL A 68 -6.10 10.89 -4.37
N LYS A 69 -5.67 11.50 -5.49
CA LYS A 69 -6.11 11.08 -6.83
C LYS A 69 -5.71 9.64 -7.16
N THR A 70 -4.55 9.20 -6.67
CA THR A 70 -4.07 7.82 -6.88
C THR A 70 -4.95 6.86 -6.11
N LEU A 71 -5.19 7.16 -4.84
CA LEU A 71 -6.06 6.36 -3.97
C LEU A 71 -7.48 6.27 -4.53
N LEU A 72 -8.03 7.39 -5.02
CA LEU A 72 -9.36 7.42 -5.67
C LEU A 72 -9.37 6.63 -6.99
N SER A 73 -8.31 6.70 -7.80
CA SER A 73 -8.23 5.94 -9.06
C SER A 73 -8.20 4.43 -8.81
N VAL A 74 -7.45 4.02 -7.78
CA VAL A 74 -7.38 2.63 -7.32
C VAL A 74 -8.75 2.19 -6.77
N ASP A 75 -9.41 3.01 -5.95
CA ASP A 75 -10.73 2.71 -5.38
C ASP A 75 -11.81 2.58 -6.46
N MET A 76 -11.81 3.44 -7.47
CA MET A 76 -12.78 3.41 -8.58
C MET A 76 -12.64 2.17 -9.47
N SER A 77 -11.47 1.51 -9.45
CA SER A 77 -11.20 0.34 -10.28
C SER A 77 -11.95 -0.91 -9.78
N LYS A 78 -12.98 -1.32 -10.54
CA LYS A 78 -13.66 -2.62 -10.33
C LYS A 78 -12.68 -3.79 -10.35
N LYS A 79 -11.65 -3.72 -11.19
CA LYS A 79 -10.63 -4.77 -11.30
C LYS A 79 -9.83 -4.89 -10.01
N VAL A 80 -9.33 -3.77 -9.47
CA VAL A 80 -8.64 -3.75 -8.17
C VAL A 80 -9.55 -4.31 -7.07
N ARG A 81 -10.78 -3.82 -6.97
CA ARG A 81 -11.72 -4.30 -5.94
C ARG A 81 -11.96 -5.82 -6.05
N ASN A 82 -12.12 -6.35 -7.25
CA ASN A 82 -12.28 -7.79 -7.44
C ASN A 82 -11.04 -8.58 -7.01
N CYS A 83 -9.85 -8.15 -7.41
CA CYS A 83 -8.59 -8.78 -6.98
C CYS A 83 -8.40 -8.70 -5.46
N LEU A 84 -8.73 -7.55 -4.84
CA LEU A 84 -8.70 -7.40 -3.38
C LEU A 84 -9.63 -8.39 -2.68
N PHE A 85 -10.84 -8.60 -3.20
CA PHE A 85 -11.76 -9.58 -2.64
C PHE A 85 -11.26 -11.01 -2.79
N VAL A 86 -10.60 -11.35 -3.89
CA VAL A 86 -9.95 -12.67 -4.06
C VAL A 86 -8.86 -12.86 -3.01
N CYS A 87 -7.99 -11.86 -2.82
CA CYS A 87 -6.97 -11.87 -1.77
C CYS A 87 -7.59 -11.91 -0.35
N ALA A 88 -8.77 -11.32 -0.17
CA ALA A 88 -9.49 -11.26 1.11
C ALA A 88 -10.09 -12.60 1.54
N GLU A 89 -10.31 -13.55 0.63
CA GLU A 89 -10.98 -14.83 0.95
C GLU A 89 -10.27 -15.64 2.04
N ARG A 90 -8.98 -15.39 2.25
CA ARG A 90 -8.14 -16.03 3.27
C ARG A 90 -7.93 -15.17 4.52
N ALA A 91 -8.56 -14.01 4.59
CA ALA A 91 -8.53 -13.11 5.72
C ALA A 91 -9.77 -13.30 6.61
N VAL A 92 -9.56 -13.16 7.92
CA VAL A 92 -10.62 -13.27 8.93
C VAL A 92 -10.53 -12.14 9.94
N VAL A 93 -11.68 -11.67 10.41
CA VAL A 93 -11.82 -10.79 11.58
C VAL A 93 -12.45 -11.61 12.70
N GLY A 94 -11.65 -11.97 13.71
CA GLY A 94 -12.07 -12.95 14.73
C GLY A 94 -12.31 -14.32 14.09
N THR A 95 -13.57 -14.71 13.96
CA THR A 95 -14.00 -15.98 13.33
C THR A 95 -14.73 -15.77 12.00
N GLU A 96 -14.96 -14.53 11.59
CA GLU A 96 -15.72 -14.21 10.38
C GLU A 96 -14.79 -14.01 9.18
N LYS A 97 -15.12 -14.62 8.04
CA LYS A 97 -14.37 -14.45 6.79
C LYS A 97 -14.64 -13.07 6.19
N ILE A 98 -13.60 -12.46 5.66
CA ILE A 98 -13.73 -11.19 4.94
C ILE A 98 -14.15 -11.50 3.50
N ASN A 99 -15.40 -11.21 3.19
CA ASN A 99 -15.97 -11.33 1.85
C ASN A 99 -16.97 -10.18 1.64
N LYS A 100 -17.74 -10.21 0.55
CA LYS A 100 -18.75 -9.18 0.29
C LYS A 100 -19.82 -9.15 1.40
N ASP A 101 -20.27 -10.32 1.85
CA ASP A 101 -21.30 -10.47 2.88
C ASP A 101 -20.86 -9.85 4.22
N PHE A 102 -19.57 -9.92 4.55
CA PHE A 102 -19.00 -9.25 5.72
C PHE A 102 -19.31 -7.74 5.71
N PHE A 103 -19.24 -7.09 4.55
CA PHE A 103 -19.49 -5.65 4.38
C PHE A 103 -20.95 -5.29 4.10
N GLU A 104 -21.82 -6.28 3.86
CA GLU A 104 -23.27 -6.02 3.80
C GLU A 104 -23.82 -5.60 5.17
N LYS A 105 -23.16 -6.04 6.25
CA LYS A 105 -23.42 -5.53 7.60
C LYS A 105 -22.98 -4.07 7.69
N VAL A 106 -23.93 -3.17 7.94
CA VAL A 106 -23.68 -1.71 7.95
C VAL A 106 -22.54 -1.33 8.90
N GLY A 107 -22.49 -1.91 10.10
CA GLY A 107 -21.42 -1.66 11.07
C GLY A 107 -20.02 -2.12 10.63
N ASN A 108 -19.92 -2.98 9.62
CA ASN A 108 -18.64 -3.44 9.10
C ASN A 108 -18.10 -2.57 7.95
N ARG A 109 -18.95 -1.72 7.35
CA ARG A 109 -18.58 -0.88 6.19
C ARG A 109 -17.53 0.18 6.54
N GLU A 110 -17.51 0.66 7.78
CA GLU A 110 -16.50 1.62 8.26
C GLU A 110 -15.07 1.05 8.17
N TYR A 111 -14.92 -0.26 8.33
CA TYR A 111 -13.63 -0.94 8.29
C TYR A 111 -13.19 -1.33 6.88
N TYR A 112 -13.98 -1.00 5.85
CA TYR A 112 -13.70 -1.43 4.47
C TYR A 112 -12.32 -1.01 4.00
N TYR A 113 -11.99 0.28 4.09
CA TYR A 113 -10.71 0.78 3.60
C TYR A 113 -9.53 0.25 4.41
N GLU A 114 -9.67 0.19 5.74
CA GLU A 114 -8.65 -0.33 6.65
C GLU A 114 -8.30 -1.79 6.34
N ILE A 115 -9.32 -2.64 6.24
CA ILE A 115 -9.14 -4.06 5.93
C ILE A 115 -8.54 -4.24 4.53
N MET A 116 -9.10 -3.56 3.52
CA MET A 116 -8.62 -3.68 2.14
C MET A 116 -7.20 -3.15 1.97
N PHE A 117 -6.82 -2.10 2.70
CA PHE A 117 -5.46 -1.56 2.67
C PHE A 117 -4.45 -2.53 3.28
N GLU A 118 -4.76 -3.15 4.43
CA GLU A 118 -3.88 -4.16 5.02
C GLU A 118 -3.77 -5.41 4.14
N ILE A 119 -4.87 -5.86 3.51
CA ILE A 119 -4.84 -6.95 2.53
C ILE A 119 -3.93 -6.57 1.35
N MET A 120 -4.10 -5.37 0.80
CA MET A 120 -3.26 -4.87 -0.28
C MET A 120 -1.79 -4.85 0.14
N LYS A 121 -1.46 -4.31 1.31
CA LYS A 121 -0.10 -4.22 1.85
C LYS A 121 0.56 -5.58 2.02
N VAL A 122 -0.14 -6.56 2.62
CA VAL A 122 0.40 -7.91 2.82
C VAL A 122 0.75 -8.59 1.49
N ASN A 123 -0.08 -8.40 0.46
CA ASN A 123 0.09 -9.07 -0.83
C ASN A 123 1.04 -8.32 -1.77
N ILE A 124 1.05 -6.99 -1.73
CA ILE A 124 1.83 -6.17 -2.68
C ILE A 124 3.23 -5.80 -2.14
N SER A 125 3.37 -5.54 -0.83
CA SER A 125 4.66 -5.09 -0.27
C SER A 125 5.85 -6.01 -0.55
N PRO A 126 5.72 -7.36 -0.67
CA PRO A 126 6.84 -8.22 -1.02
C PRO A 126 7.49 -7.89 -2.37
N PHE A 127 6.70 -7.43 -3.37
CA PHE A 127 7.24 -7.06 -4.69
C PHE A 127 8.12 -5.81 -4.63
N PHE A 128 7.76 -4.87 -3.76
CA PHE A 128 8.48 -3.60 -3.65
C PHE A 128 9.71 -3.66 -2.75
N LYS A 129 9.74 -4.55 -1.75
CA LYS A 129 10.93 -4.74 -0.89
C LYS A 129 12.18 -5.06 -1.70
N GLY A 130 12.06 -5.92 -2.72
CA GLY A 130 13.15 -6.25 -3.64
C GLY A 130 13.56 -5.08 -4.53
N LEU A 131 12.59 -4.31 -5.02
CA LEU A 131 12.83 -3.17 -5.90
C LEU A 131 13.54 -2.03 -5.17
N PHE A 132 13.06 -1.64 -3.99
CA PHE A 132 13.70 -0.59 -3.18
C PHE A 132 15.11 -0.98 -2.72
N SER A 133 15.32 -2.24 -2.33
CA SER A 133 16.66 -2.72 -1.93
C SER A 133 17.69 -2.60 -3.07
N ARG A 134 17.27 -2.82 -4.33
CA ARG A 134 18.13 -2.72 -5.51
C ARG A 134 18.29 -1.28 -6.00
N LEU A 135 17.24 -0.47 -5.93
CA LEU A 135 17.29 0.93 -6.33
C LEU A 135 18.21 1.74 -5.39
N LEU A 136 18.06 1.56 -4.07
CA LEU A 136 18.88 2.22 -3.05
C LEU A 136 20.35 1.78 -3.10
N THR A 137 20.63 0.51 -3.42
CA THR A 137 22.02 0.03 -3.58
C THR A 137 22.67 0.53 -4.88
N THR A 138 21.90 0.71 -5.95
CA THR A 138 22.42 1.20 -7.23
C THR A 138 22.74 2.69 -7.16
N ASP A 139 21.93 3.49 -6.45
CA ASP A 139 22.16 4.94 -6.30
C ASP A 139 23.38 5.24 -5.40
N MET A 140 23.56 4.49 -4.31
CA MET A 140 24.77 4.58 -3.47
C MET A 140 26.05 4.21 -4.24
N ALA A 141 26.00 3.24 -5.16
CA ALA A 141 27.15 2.87 -5.97
C ALA A 141 27.56 3.98 -6.98
N GLY A 142 26.59 4.76 -7.47
CA GLY A 142 26.83 5.93 -8.32
C GLY A 142 27.42 7.12 -7.56
N VAL A 143 26.88 7.40 -6.36
CA VAL A 143 27.36 8.47 -5.47
C VAL A 143 28.80 8.20 -5.00
N VAL A 144 29.13 6.96 -4.60
CA VAL A 144 30.48 6.59 -4.15
C VAL A 144 31.51 6.66 -5.29
N LYS A 145 31.16 6.28 -6.53
CA LYS A 145 32.05 6.44 -7.70
C LYS A 145 32.36 7.90 -8.02
N ASN A 146 31.40 8.80 -7.85
CA ASN A 146 31.61 10.23 -8.05
C ASN A 146 32.40 10.88 -6.91
N PHE A 147 32.27 10.36 -5.68
CA PHE A 147 33.04 10.83 -4.54
C PHE A 147 34.51 10.37 -4.58
N LEU A 148 34.78 9.14 -5.06
CA LEU A 148 36.13 8.61 -5.23
C LEU A 148 36.87 9.16 -6.46
N LYS A 149 36.16 9.70 -7.46
CA LYS A 149 36.76 10.42 -8.61
C LYS A 149 37.09 11.90 -8.31
N ARG A 150 36.67 12.43 -7.16
CA ARG A 150 36.89 13.82 -6.75
C ARG A 150 37.95 13.98 -5.65
N LYS A 151 38.69 12.92 -5.32
CA LYS A 151 39.94 12.97 -4.58
C LYS A 151 41.09 12.60 -5.51
#